data_AF-A0A061M0U5-F1
#
_entry.id   AF-A0A061M0U5-F1
#
_cell.length_a   1.000
_cell.length_b   1.000
_cell.length_c   1.000
_cell.angle_alpha   90.00
_cell.angle_beta   90.00
_cell.angle_gamma   90.00
#
_symmetry.space_group_name_H-M   'P 1'
#
loop_
_entity.id
_entity.type
_entity.pdbx_description
1 polymer ?
#
loop_
_entity_poly.entity_id
_entity_poly.type
_entity_poly.pdbx_seq_one_letter_code
_entity_poly.pdbx_strand_id
1 'polypeptide(L)'
;MANTLGPGDVRVGRLFDGVDDTVPDQAAVLTFDEKHGAELAIPYYYEQDSGPNPQYVKTREWFDMNNGTLPKTLLFEDNKGYVTLTGTMSGGYSGIDRIVGKVKAQAAIFERPRSYKDEYLVREFISNIDGLREFARFSPVQHEQERGENGRYRTTVVLDANECVDWESGGFKYAIQSNVAWHGTPGRSFVIDDSNPYISTVSESGAAIADHFSAHWAVRVLLSLVFGHKLAWRSHKLRDDAFPLWMMDGSDRGAHSVEVQMYGTVAQHRDPVPKENTFVFGLFRLDDIGADGMRKWIELYADEVFKQAVQPAAEVINGASRFLEPQLMMLAISLDRFGYYRFNDKRRRSMRDHIVKCLEAANLDWPEIGSRIGIAKAISNVNNDLKHPDRESYPDADVLAGVKELAEVIARAQLFDLLGVDDKLRQQFTTGNDVRNAVGIFEHAKLTVTDEGEFVRGTQGIPEVATEGNQE
;
A
#
# COMPACT_ATOMS: atom_id res chain seq x y z
N MET A 1 -25.93 9.33 16.27
CA MET A 1 -24.58 9.84 15.92
C MET A 1 -23.87 8.73 15.17
N ALA A 2 -23.03 9.05 14.18
CA ALA A 2 -22.26 8.02 13.49
C ALA A 2 -21.22 7.40 14.44
N ASN A 3 -21.11 6.07 14.44
CA ASN A 3 -20.10 5.35 15.21
C ASN A 3 -18.76 5.44 14.49
N THR A 4 -18.10 6.59 14.61
CA THR A 4 -16.82 6.86 13.96
C THR A 4 -15.77 7.25 14.99
N LEU A 5 -14.51 7.04 14.67
CA LEU A 5 -13.38 7.47 15.48
C LEU A 5 -12.30 8.08 14.58
N GLY A 6 -11.95 9.33 14.85
CA GLY A 6 -10.90 10.06 14.15
C GLY A 6 -9.73 10.42 15.08
N PRO A 7 -8.56 10.81 14.55
CA PRO A 7 -7.43 11.14 15.42
C PRO A 7 -7.63 12.33 16.34
N GLY A 8 -7.12 12.16 17.56
CA GLY A 8 -7.35 13.05 18.69
C GLY A 8 -8.64 12.74 19.46
N ASP A 9 -9.51 11.88 18.93
CA ASP A 9 -10.71 11.47 19.66
C ASP A 9 -10.35 10.56 20.85
N VAL A 10 -11.09 10.77 21.93
CA VAL A 10 -11.03 9.95 23.15
C VAL A 10 -12.45 9.49 23.45
N ARG A 11 -12.63 8.17 23.55
CA ARG A 11 -13.89 7.51 23.91
C ARG A 11 -13.70 6.80 25.24
N VAL A 12 -14.60 7.01 26.18
CA VAL A 12 -14.57 6.38 27.51
C VAL A 12 -15.74 5.42 27.59
N GLY A 13 -15.44 4.16 27.92
CA GLY A 13 -16.42 3.09 27.80
C GLY A 13 -16.05 1.86 28.60
N ARG A 14 -16.69 0.76 28.22
CA ARG A 14 -16.58 -0.54 28.86
C ARG A 14 -16.02 -1.56 27.88
N LEU A 15 -15.31 -2.54 28.42
CA LEU A 15 -14.65 -3.59 27.65
C LEU A 15 -15.25 -4.95 27.97
N PHE A 16 -15.51 -5.73 26.92
CA PHE A 16 -15.99 -7.11 27.00
C PHE A 16 -15.02 -8.04 26.29
N ASP A 17 -14.70 -9.16 26.93
CA ASP A 17 -13.78 -10.20 26.46
C ASP A 17 -14.50 -11.50 26.09
N GLY A 18 -15.84 -11.53 26.16
CA GLY A 18 -16.66 -12.70 25.87
C GLY A 18 -16.63 -13.80 26.94
N VAL A 19 -15.95 -13.59 28.08
CA VAL A 19 -15.84 -14.57 29.17
C VAL A 19 -16.78 -14.17 30.31
N ASP A 20 -17.84 -14.96 30.50
CA ASP A 20 -18.83 -14.98 31.61
C ASP A 20 -19.30 -13.61 32.15
N ASP A 21 -20.60 -13.31 31.98
CA ASP A 21 -21.28 -12.07 32.40
C ASP A 21 -21.27 -11.85 33.93
N THR A 22 -20.64 -12.73 34.70
CA THR A 22 -20.56 -12.71 36.17
C THR A 22 -19.46 -11.78 36.70
N VAL A 23 -18.50 -11.37 35.87
CA VAL A 23 -17.42 -10.44 36.24
C VAL A 23 -17.75 -9.03 35.73
N PRO A 24 -17.55 -7.95 36.52
CA PRO A 24 -17.89 -6.60 36.10
C PRO A 24 -17.14 -6.16 34.85
N ASP A 25 -17.83 -5.45 33.96
CA ASP A 25 -17.23 -4.79 32.79
C ASP A 25 -15.99 -3.97 33.19
N GLN A 26 -14.89 -4.13 32.46
CA GLN A 26 -13.67 -3.37 32.71
C GLN A 26 -13.79 -1.98 32.07
N ALA A 27 -13.57 -0.93 32.85
CA ALA A 27 -13.48 0.42 32.30
C ALA A 27 -12.25 0.54 31.39
N ALA A 28 -12.43 1.17 30.23
CA ALA A 28 -11.35 1.41 29.28
C ALA A 28 -11.52 2.76 28.58
N VAL A 29 -10.40 3.27 28.07
CA VAL A 29 -10.36 4.45 27.22
C VAL A 29 -9.87 4.03 25.86
N LEU A 30 -10.69 4.22 24.82
CA LEU A 30 -10.31 4.05 23.43
C LEU A 30 -9.82 5.39 22.89
N THR A 31 -8.54 5.47 22.59
CA THR A 31 -7.92 6.63 21.93
C THR A 31 -7.63 6.32 20.47
N PHE A 32 -7.52 7.37 19.66
CA PHE A 32 -7.10 7.24 18.29
C PHE A 32 -5.87 8.10 18.01
N ASP A 33 -4.74 7.43 17.84
CA ASP A 33 -3.47 8.03 17.49
C ASP A 33 -3.33 8.15 15.97
N GLU A 34 -2.77 9.27 15.51
CA GLU A 34 -2.59 9.56 14.09
C GLU A 34 -1.67 8.56 13.37
N LYS A 35 -0.75 7.94 14.11
CA LYS A 35 0.25 7.03 13.57
C LYS A 35 -0.14 5.57 13.80
N HIS A 36 -0.72 5.26 14.95
CA HIS A 36 -0.94 3.89 15.40
C HIS A 36 -2.42 3.45 15.36
N GLY A 37 -3.36 4.38 15.14
CA GLY A 37 -4.79 4.07 15.11
C GLY A 37 -5.42 3.89 16.48
N ALA A 38 -6.38 2.98 16.54
CA ALA A 38 -7.12 2.64 17.75
C ALA A 38 -6.20 1.98 18.79
N GLU A 39 -6.07 2.60 19.96
CA GLU A 39 -5.36 2.07 21.13
C GLU A 39 -6.32 2.09 22.33
N LEU A 40 -6.43 0.96 23.03
CA LEU A 40 -7.10 0.90 24.32
C LEU A 40 -6.11 1.16 25.44
N ALA A 41 -6.50 2.00 26.38
CA ALA A 41 -5.87 2.16 27.67
C ALA A 41 -6.78 1.59 28.76
N ILE A 42 -6.28 0.62 29.50
CA ILE A 42 -7.05 -0.14 30.49
C ILE A 42 -6.38 0.02 31.86
N PRO A 43 -6.98 0.79 32.80
CA PRO A 43 -6.45 0.91 34.14
C PRO A 43 -6.69 -0.37 34.96
N TYR A 44 -5.67 -0.79 35.69
CA TYR A 44 -5.76 -1.92 36.62
C TYR A 44 -4.78 -1.79 37.79
N TYR A 45 -5.02 -2.53 38.86
CA TYR A 45 -4.10 -2.64 40.00
C TYR A 45 -3.29 -3.94 39.92
N TYR A 46 -2.01 -3.85 40.24
CA TYR A 46 -1.14 -5.03 40.37
C TYR A 46 -1.24 -5.60 41.78
N GLU A 47 -2.38 -6.26 42.07
CA GLU A 47 -2.69 -6.86 43.38
C GLU A 47 -2.82 -8.40 43.27
N GLN A 48 -2.81 -9.13 44.39
CA GLN A 48 -3.08 -10.58 44.42
C GLN A 48 -4.58 -10.88 44.16
N ASP A 49 -4.90 -12.10 43.71
CA ASP A 49 -6.28 -12.49 43.32
C ASP A 49 -7.31 -12.40 44.43
N SER A 50 -6.89 -12.55 45.69
CA SER A 50 -7.74 -12.36 46.88
C SER A 50 -7.78 -10.90 47.36
N GLY A 51 -7.34 -9.95 46.53
CA GLY A 51 -7.28 -8.53 46.84
C GLY A 51 -8.66 -7.86 46.91
N PRO A 52 -8.74 -6.61 47.40
CA PRO A 52 -10.02 -5.89 47.53
C PRO A 52 -10.65 -5.49 46.19
N ASN A 53 -9.94 -5.64 45.06
CA ASN A 53 -10.39 -5.19 43.73
C ASN A 53 -10.51 -6.34 42.72
N PRO A 54 -11.45 -7.28 42.90
CA PRO A 54 -11.59 -8.46 42.04
C PRO A 54 -11.86 -8.14 40.57
N GLN A 55 -12.40 -6.95 40.26
CA GLN A 55 -12.67 -6.53 38.88
C GLN A 55 -11.41 -6.38 38.00
N TYR A 56 -10.22 -6.21 38.59
CA TYR A 56 -8.98 -6.02 37.83
C TYR A 56 -8.18 -7.30 37.58
N VAL A 57 -8.61 -8.43 38.16
CA VAL A 57 -7.89 -9.71 38.06
C VAL A 57 -7.67 -10.12 36.60
N LYS A 58 -8.73 -10.07 35.78
CA LYS A 58 -8.67 -10.38 34.34
C LYS A 58 -7.66 -9.48 33.61
N THR A 59 -7.76 -8.17 33.80
CA THR A 59 -6.85 -7.21 33.15
C THR A 59 -5.41 -7.44 33.59
N ARG A 60 -5.16 -7.74 34.87
CA ARG A 60 -3.82 -8.07 35.37
C ARG A 60 -3.26 -9.31 34.69
N GLU A 61 -4.05 -10.37 34.53
CA GLU A 61 -3.64 -11.59 33.83
C GLU A 61 -3.26 -11.32 32.37
N TRP A 62 -4.00 -10.45 31.67
CA TRP A 62 -3.65 -10.08 30.28
C TRP A 62 -2.27 -9.42 30.15
N PHE A 63 -1.86 -8.68 31.18
CA PHE A 63 -0.60 -7.93 31.20
C PHE A 63 0.48 -8.56 32.11
N ASP A 64 0.31 -9.82 32.54
CA ASP A 64 1.35 -10.53 33.29
C ASP A 64 2.63 -10.64 32.46
N MET A 65 3.76 -10.22 33.03
CA MET A 65 5.05 -10.19 32.33
C MET A 65 5.60 -11.59 32.02
N ASN A 66 5.15 -12.62 32.73
CA ASN A 66 5.69 -13.97 32.58
C ASN A 66 4.88 -14.84 31.62
N ASN A 67 3.56 -14.64 31.55
CA ASN A 67 2.64 -15.51 30.82
C ASN A 67 1.36 -14.80 30.33
N GLY A 68 1.33 -13.47 30.34
CA GLY A 68 0.14 -12.71 29.98
C GLY A 68 -0.28 -12.95 28.53
N THR A 69 -1.57 -13.23 28.35
CA THR A 69 -2.17 -13.47 27.04
C THR A 69 -3.40 -12.59 26.88
N LEU A 70 -3.37 -11.71 25.89
CA LEU A 70 -4.51 -10.86 25.54
C LEU A 70 -5.56 -11.66 24.75
N PRO A 71 -6.86 -11.41 24.96
CA PRO A 71 -7.92 -11.98 24.12
C PRO A 71 -7.75 -11.53 22.67
N LYS A 72 -7.84 -12.44 21.70
CA LYS A 72 -7.69 -12.08 20.27
C LYS A 72 -8.71 -11.04 19.81
N THR A 73 -9.88 -11.03 20.45
CA THR A 73 -10.95 -10.05 20.24
C THR A 73 -11.37 -9.39 21.54
N LEU A 74 -11.51 -8.06 21.51
CA LEU A 74 -12.14 -7.27 22.56
C LEU A 74 -13.29 -6.43 21.98
N LEU A 75 -14.38 -6.29 22.71
CA LEU A 75 -15.47 -5.37 22.35
C LEU A 75 -15.42 -4.15 23.27
N PHE A 76 -15.36 -2.96 22.68
CA PHE A 76 -15.49 -1.70 23.39
C PHE A 76 -16.89 -1.13 23.18
N GLU A 77 -17.56 -0.69 24.25
CA GLU A 77 -18.88 -0.06 24.18
C GLU A 77 -18.87 1.30 24.88
N ASP A 78 -19.44 2.31 24.23
CA ASP A 78 -19.78 3.58 24.84
C ASP A 78 -21.12 4.13 24.30
N ASN A 79 -21.42 5.39 24.60
CA ASN A 79 -22.64 6.06 24.13
C ASN A 79 -22.72 6.34 22.62
N LYS A 80 -21.64 6.10 21.85
CA LYS A 80 -21.60 6.21 20.39
C LYS A 80 -21.77 4.85 19.69
N GLY A 81 -21.70 3.74 20.43
CA GLY A 81 -21.88 2.38 19.93
C GLY A 81 -20.68 1.47 20.22
N TYR A 82 -20.68 0.30 19.56
CA TYR A 82 -19.65 -0.72 19.75
C TYR A 82 -18.46 -0.56 18.81
N VAL A 83 -17.26 -0.89 19.28
CA VAL A 83 -16.07 -1.07 18.44
C VAL A 83 -15.53 -2.47 18.71
N THR A 84 -15.55 -3.31 17.69
CA THR A 84 -14.98 -4.67 17.75
C THR A 84 -13.51 -4.61 17.34
N LEU A 85 -12.62 -4.94 18.27
CA LEU A 85 -11.17 -4.89 18.09
C LEU A 85 -10.65 -6.32 17.92
N THR A 86 -10.08 -6.63 16.76
CA THR A 86 -9.60 -7.98 16.42
C THR A 86 -8.10 -8.00 16.20
N GLY A 87 -7.46 -9.13 16.49
CA GLY A 87 -6.01 -9.28 16.38
C GLY A 87 -5.32 -8.38 17.41
N THR A 88 -5.74 -8.47 18.67
CA THR A 88 -5.20 -7.61 19.72
C THR A 88 -3.74 -7.96 20.03
N MET A 89 -2.96 -6.93 20.37
CA MET A 89 -1.54 -7.02 20.68
C MET A 89 -1.23 -6.10 21.85
N SER A 90 -0.27 -6.49 22.68
CA SER A 90 0.18 -5.64 23.78
C SER A 90 0.90 -4.41 23.25
N GLY A 91 0.42 -3.24 23.65
CA GLY A 91 1.08 -1.95 23.47
C GLY A 91 2.03 -1.59 24.62
N GLY A 92 2.25 -2.52 25.55
CA GLY A 92 2.99 -2.30 26.80
C GLY A 92 2.09 -1.81 27.94
N TYR A 93 2.71 -1.32 29.01
CA TYR A 93 2.02 -0.76 30.16
C TYR A 93 2.83 0.38 30.78
N SER A 94 2.18 1.19 31.62
CA SER A 94 2.84 2.25 32.39
C SER A 94 2.35 2.27 33.83
N GLY A 95 3.25 2.45 34.80
CA GLY A 95 2.95 2.44 36.23
C GLY A 95 3.64 1.28 36.96
N ILE A 96 3.47 1.22 38.29
CA ILE A 96 4.01 0.15 39.15
C ILE A 96 2.84 -0.54 39.89
N ASP A 97 2.16 0.17 40.79
CA ASP A 97 1.01 -0.42 41.52
C ASP A 97 -0.35 -0.03 40.91
N ARG A 98 -0.38 1.10 40.22
CA ARG A 98 -1.52 1.63 39.46
C ARG A 98 -1.11 1.66 38.00
N ILE A 99 -1.47 0.61 37.28
CA ILE A 99 -0.97 0.38 35.94
C ILE A 99 -2.03 0.75 34.92
N VAL A 100 -1.59 1.30 33.79
CA VAL A 100 -2.40 1.41 32.58
C VAL A 100 -1.80 0.46 31.56
N GLY A 101 -2.52 -0.62 31.27
CA GLY A 101 -2.20 -1.53 30.19
C GLY A 101 -2.66 -0.95 28.86
N LYS A 102 -1.86 -1.16 27.81
CA LYS A 102 -2.17 -0.69 26.45
C LYS A 102 -2.43 -1.86 25.53
N VAL A 103 -3.50 -1.79 24.76
CA VAL A 103 -3.82 -2.79 23.72
C VAL A 103 -3.95 -2.10 22.38
N LYS A 104 -3.28 -2.64 21.38
CA LYS A 104 -3.44 -2.28 19.97
C LYS A 104 -4.26 -3.36 19.29
N ALA A 105 -5.01 -3.01 18.26
CA ALA A 105 -5.73 -3.98 17.45
C ALA A 105 -5.21 -3.95 16.02
N GLN A 106 -5.12 -5.13 15.39
CA GLN A 106 -4.82 -5.22 13.97
C GLN A 106 -5.94 -4.60 13.13
N ALA A 107 -7.19 -4.78 13.55
CA ALA A 107 -8.35 -4.13 12.93
C ALA A 107 -9.35 -3.66 13.98
N ALA A 108 -9.95 -2.49 13.75
CA ALA A 108 -11.07 -1.95 14.51
C ALA A 108 -12.30 -1.87 13.58
N ILE A 109 -13.37 -2.59 13.95
CA ILE A 109 -14.62 -2.67 13.21
C ILE A 109 -15.66 -1.82 13.96
N PHE A 110 -16.24 -0.84 13.30
CA PHE A 110 -17.15 0.14 13.91
C PHE A 110 -18.59 -0.34 14.01
N GLU A 111 -18.79 -1.57 14.47
CA GLU A 111 -20.12 -2.17 14.58
C GLU A 111 -20.19 -3.20 15.71
N ARG A 112 -21.40 -3.39 16.22
CA ARG A 112 -21.74 -4.45 17.16
C ARG A 112 -21.84 -5.81 16.43
N PRO A 113 -21.11 -6.84 16.87
CA PRO A 113 -21.27 -8.17 16.31
C PRO A 113 -22.57 -8.81 16.79
N ARG A 114 -23.16 -9.71 16.00
CA ARG A 114 -24.33 -10.51 16.39
C ARG A 114 -24.06 -11.36 17.64
N SER A 115 -22.84 -11.89 17.73
CA SER A 115 -22.36 -12.70 18.85
C SER A 115 -20.86 -12.52 18.98
N TYR A 116 -20.35 -12.51 20.21
CA TYR A 116 -18.91 -12.53 20.45
C TYR A 116 -18.26 -13.77 19.82
N LYS A 117 -17.10 -13.58 19.20
CA LYS A 117 -16.20 -14.64 18.73
C LYS A 117 -14.78 -14.24 19.12
N ASP A 118 -13.96 -15.21 19.51
CA ASP A 118 -12.53 -14.99 19.75
C ASP A 118 -11.82 -14.54 18.47
N GLU A 119 -12.28 -15.04 17.31
CA GLU A 119 -11.78 -14.66 15.99
C GLU A 119 -12.93 -14.52 14.98
N TYR A 120 -12.92 -13.43 14.20
CA TYR A 120 -13.90 -13.21 13.13
C TYR A 120 -13.30 -13.58 11.78
N LEU A 121 -13.79 -14.68 11.23
CA LEU A 121 -13.61 -15.01 9.82
C LEU A 121 -14.72 -14.32 9.04
N VAL A 122 -14.34 -13.37 8.18
CA VAL A 122 -15.27 -12.53 7.42
C VAL A 122 -15.35 -13.01 5.99
N ARG A 123 -16.54 -12.91 5.39
CA ARG A 123 -16.78 -13.33 4.02
C ARG A 123 -16.19 -12.39 2.98
N GLU A 124 -16.35 -11.08 3.17
CA GLU A 124 -15.94 -10.09 2.18
C GLU A 124 -15.22 -8.91 2.82
N PHE A 125 -14.16 -8.46 2.14
CA PHE A 125 -13.39 -7.29 2.50
C PHE A 125 -13.18 -6.40 1.28
N ILE A 126 -13.29 -5.09 1.48
CA ILE A 126 -13.28 -4.07 0.43
C ILE A 126 -12.25 -3.00 0.80
N SER A 127 -11.41 -2.60 -0.15
CA SER A 127 -10.46 -1.48 0.01
C SER A 127 -10.58 -0.48 -1.13
N ASN A 128 -10.37 0.79 -0.80
CA ASN A 128 -10.11 1.85 -1.78
C ASN A 128 -8.67 2.36 -1.63
N ILE A 129 -8.00 2.62 -2.76
CA ILE A 129 -6.62 3.07 -2.84
C ILE A 129 -6.44 4.06 -3.99
N ASP A 130 -5.51 4.98 -3.83
CA ASP A 130 -5.06 5.87 -4.91
C ASP A 130 -4.65 5.10 -6.18
N GLY A 131 -4.84 5.72 -7.34
CA GLY A 131 -4.45 5.18 -8.64
C GLY A 131 -5.38 4.08 -9.18
N LEU A 132 -6.25 3.50 -8.34
CA LEU A 132 -7.14 2.42 -8.76
C LEU A 132 -8.13 2.89 -9.84
N ARG A 133 -8.61 4.13 -9.76
CA ARG A 133 -9.50 4.73 -10.75
C ARG A 133 -8.82 4.85 -12.11
N GLU A 134 -7.60 5.37 -12.13
CA GLU A 134 -6.82 5.56 -13.36
C GLU A 134 -6.35 4.25 -13.96
N PHE A 135 -6.10 3.24 -13.12
CA PHE A 135 -5.77 1.89 -13.53
C PHE A 135 -6.97 1.15 -14.13
N ALA A 136 -8.14 1.21 -13.48
CA ALA A 136 -9.34 0.50 -13.90
C ALA A 136 -10.05 1.17 -15.09
N ARG A 137 -10.04 2.50 -15.16
CA ARG A 137 -10.71 3.32 -16.19
C ARG A 137 -12.21 3.09 -16.37
N PHE A 138 -12.87 2.57 -15.34
CA PHE A 138 -14.32 2.50 -15.32
C PHE A 138 -14.93 3.90 -15.42
N SER A 139 -16.03 4.00 -16.16
CA SER A 139 -16.75 5.24 -16.46
C SER A 139 -18.21 5.12 -16.03
N PRO A 140 -18.48 4.93 -14.72
CA PRO A 140 -19.82 4.60 -14.28
C PRO A 140 -20.77 5.79 -14.19
N VAL A 141 -20.27 7.01 -14.47
CA VAL A 141 -21.07 8.22 -14.59
C VAL A 141 -20.81 8.81 -15.96
N GLN A 142 -21.85 8.81 -16.80
CA GLN A 142 -21.83 9.46 -18.10
C GLN A 142 -22.83 10.61 -18.07
N HIS A 143 -22.52 11.71 -18.77
CA HIS A 143 -23.44 12.83 -18.87
C HIS A 143 -23.46 13.40 -20.28
N GLU A 144 -24.65 13.76 -20.73
CA GLU A 144 -24.89 14.42 -22.01
C GLU A 144 -25.62 15.73 -21.75
N GLN A 145 -25.21 16.79 -22.45
CA GLN A 145 -25.86 18.09 -22.39
C GLN A 145 -26.44 18.44 -23.76
N GLU A 146 -27.75 18.63 -23.81
CA GLU A 146 -28.46 19.06 -25.01
C GLU A 146 -29.05 20.45 -24.79
N ARG A 147 -28.98 21.30 -25.81
CA ARG A 147 -29.65 22.61 -25.78
C ARG A 147 -31.08 22.47 -26.31
N GLY A 148 -32.06 22.64 -25.44
CA GLY A 148 -33.48 22.61 -25.81
C GLY A 148 -33.92 23.83 -26.62
N GLU A 149 -35.07 23.72 -27.29
CA GLU A 149 -35.66 24.76 -28.15
C GLU A 149 -35.94 26.08 -27.42
N ASN A 150 -36.14 26.04 -26.09
CA ASN A 150 -36.33 27.20 -25.23
C ASN A 150 -35.01 27.88 -24.81
N GLY A 151 -33.88 27.46 -25.38
CA GLY A 151 -32.55 27.95 -25.05
C GLY A 151 -31.97 27.44 -23.74
N ARG A 152 -32.66 26.56 -23.01
CA ARG A 152 -32.19 25.94 -21.76
C ARG A 152 -31.44 24.64 -22.05
N TYR A 153 -30.44 24.33 -21.23
CA TYR A 153 -29.75 23.04 -21.30
C TYR A 153 -30.53 21.96 -20.55
N ARG A 154 -30.65 20.79 -21.17
CA ARG A 154 -31.07 19.54 -20.54
C ARG A 154 -29.81 18.71 -20.33
N THR A 155 -29.55 18.31 -19.09
CA THR A 155 -28.47 17.38 -18.76
C THR A 155 -29.08 16.01 -18.47
N THR A 156 -28.67 14.98 -19.19
CA THR A 156 -28.97 13.58 -18.90
C THR A 156 -27.75 12.98 -18.21
N VAL A 157 -27.93 12.34 -17.06
CA VAL A 157 -26.87 11.62 -16.36
C VAL A 157 -27.25 10.15 -16.32
N VAL A 158 -26.36 9.29 -16.83
CA VAL A 158 -26.50 7.83 -16.82
C VAL A 158 -25.52 7.27 -15.81
N LEU A 159 -26.02 6.45 -14.89
CA LEU A 159 -25.22 5.78 -13.87
C LEU A 159 -25.19 4.29 -14.20
N ASP A 160 -23.99 3.75 -14.42
CA ASP A 160 -23.76 2.35 -14.74
C ASP A 160 -22.55 1.81 -13.98
N ALA A 161 -22.79 1.26 -12.80
CA ALA A 161 -21.75 0.69 -11.93
C ALA A 161 -21.49 -0.80 -12.21
N ASN A 162 -21.78 -1.31 -13.41
CA ASN A 162 -21.66 -2.74 -13.70
C ASN A 162 -20.27 -3.18 -14.18
N GLU A 163 -19.36 -2.24 -14.47
CA GLU A 163 -17.99 -2.58 -14.88
C GLU A 163 -17.24 -3.30 -13.75
N CYS A 164 -16.68 -4.47 -14.07
CA CYS A 164 -16.01 -5.34 -13.12
C CYS A 164 -14.98 -6.20 -13.84
N VAL A 165 -13.83 -6.42 -13.19
CA VAL A 165 -12.88 -7.48 -13.55
C VAL A 165 -12.70 -8.35 -12.31
N ASP A 166 -13.15 -9.61 -12.38
CA ASP A 166 -13.01 -10.59 -11.31
C ASP A 166 -12.10 -11.76 -11.70
N TRP A 167 -11.40 -12.29 -10.72
CA TRP A 167 -10.52 -13.45 -10.88
C TRP A 167 -10.42 -14.22 -9.56
N GLU A 168 -9.94 -15.46 -9.63
CA GLU A 168 -9.71 -16.30 -8.45
C GLU A 168 -8.22 -16.61 -8.32
N SER A 169 -7.70 -16.50 -7.10
CA SER A 169 -6.32 -16.88 -6.74
C SER A 169 -6.19 -17.00 -5.22
N GLY A 170 -5.23 -17.79 -4.73
CA GLY A 170 -4.88 -17.81 -3.29
C GLY A 170 -6.04 -18.10 -2.32
N GLY A 171 -7.10 -18.79 -2.76
CA GLY A 171 -8.30 -19.06 -1.95
C GLY A 171 -9.33 -17.92 -1.88
N PHE A 172 -9.14 -16.84 -2.63
CA PHE A 172 -10.06 -15.71 -2.71
C PHE A 172 -10.62 -15.54 -4.12
N LYS A 173 -11.88 -15.12 -4.19
CA LYS A 173 -12.43 -14.45 -5.37
C LYS A 173 -12.16 -12.95 -5.24
N TYR A 174 -11.31 -12.42 -6.10
CA TYR A 174 -11.00 -11.01 -6.21
C TYR A 174 -11.94 -10.32 -7.19
N ALA A 175 -12.17 -9.03 -6.99
CA ALA A 175 -12.70 -8.17 -8.03
C ALA A 175 -12.17 -6.74 -7.91
N ILE A 176 -11.98 -6.07 -9.04
CA ILE A 176 -11.95 -4.61 -9.11
C ILE A 176 -13.29 -4.19 -9.68
N GLN A 177 -14.07 -3.47 -8.90
CA GLN A 177 -15.47 -3.15 -9.20
C GLN A 177 -15.67 -1.65 -9.30
N SER A 178 -16.49 -1.25 -10.26
CA SER A 178 -16.99 0.10 -10.35
C SER A 178 -17.96 0.42 -9.21
N ASN A 179 -18.09 1.70 -8.88
CA ASN A 179 -18.95 2.17 -7.81
C ASN A 179 -19.62 3.48 -8.23
N VAL A 180 -20.85 3.69 -7.77
CA VAL A 180 -21.52 4.99 -7.81
C VAL A 180 -22.41 5.14 -6.59
N ALA A 181 -22.07 6.07 -5.72
CA ALA A 181 -22.96 6.60 -4.71
C ALA A 181 -23.45 7.98 -5.15
N TRP A 182 -24.75 8.23 -5.03
CA TRP A 182 -25.36 9.50 -5.41
C TRP A 182 -26.56 9.82 -4.54
N HIS A 183 -26.87 11.11 -4.43
CA HIS A 183 -28.11 11.59 -3.87
C HIS A 183 -28.66 12.74 -4.70
N GLY A 184 -29.97 12.97 -4.59
CA GLY A 184 -30.61 14.04 -5.33
C GLY A 184 -31.99 14.35 -4.80
N THR A 185 -32.43 15.57 -5.06
CA THR A 185 -33.82 15.97 -4.84
C THR A 185 -34.45 16.26 -6.20
N PRO A 186 -35.51 15.53 -6.60
CA PRO A 186 -36.16 15.72 -7.90
C PRO A 186 -36.48 17.20 -8.18
N GLY A 187 -36.06 17.70 -9.35
CA GLY A 187 -36.25 19.08 -9.78
C GLY A 187 -35.40 20.13 -9.07
N ARG A 188 -34.46 19.74 -8.19
CA ARG A 188 -33.58 20.67 -7.44
C ARG A 188 -32.10 20.36 -7.60
N SER A 189 -31.69 19.13 -7.32
CA SER A 189 -30.26 18.78 -7.27
C SER A 189 -30.01 17.32 -7.60
N PHE A 190 -28.81 17.07 -8.11
CA PHE A 190 -28.23 15.75 -8.33
C PHE A 190 -26.74 15.86 -8.00
N VAL A 191 -26.24 15.00 -7.12
CA VAL A 191 -24.86 15.01 -6.63
C VAL A 191 -24.34 13.57 -6.64
N ILE A 192 -23.16 13.39 -7.24
CA ILE A 192 -22.38 12.15 -7.11
C ILE A 192 -21.53 12.29 -5.86
N ASP A 193 -21.71 11.38 -4.91
CA ASP A 193 -20.98 11.32 -3.65
C ASP A 193 -19.65 10.59 -3.80
N ASP A 194 -19.66 9.49 -4.55
CA ASP A 194 -18.48 8.68 -4.83
C ASP A 194 -18.65 7.95 -6.17
N SER A 195 -17.58 7.87 -6.95
CA SER A 195 -17.53 7.08 -8.17
C SER A 195 -16.20 6.33 -8.33
N ASN A 196 -15.43 6.21 -7.24
CA ASN A 196 -14.14 5.54 -7.28
C ASN A 196 -14.33 4.02 -7.23
N PRO A 197 -13.62 3.25 -8.08
CA PRO A 197 -13.65 1.81 -7.97
C PRO A 197 -13.03 1.34 -6.65
N TYR A 198 -13.29 0.09 -6.31
CA TYR A 198 -12.71 -0.57 -5.14
C TYR A 198 -12.21 -1.96 -5.49
N ILE A 199 -11.29 -2.46 -4.66
CA ILE A 199 -10.84 -3.85 -4.69
C ILE A 199 -11.69 -4.59 -3.65
N SER A 200 -12.24 -5.74 -4.02
CA SER A 200 -12.88 -6.66 -3.09
C SER A 200 -12.26 -8.05 -3.15
N THR A 201 -12.29 -8.74 -2.02
CA THR A 201 -11.97 -10.17 -1.90
C THR A 201 -13.09 -10.87 -1.15
N VAL A 202 -13.50 -12.03 -1.67
CA VAL A 202 -14.54 -12.88 -1.09
C VAL A 202 -13.96 -14.26 -0.79
N SER A 203 -14.21 -14.77 0.41
CA SER A 203 -13.93 -16.14 0.84
C SER A 203 -15.25 -16.81 1.25
N GLU A 204 -15.62 -17.92 0.60
CA GLU A 204 -16.88 -18.63 0.90
C GLU A 204 -16.92 -19.19 2.32
N SER A 205 -15.79 -19.69 2.83
CA SER A 205 -15.66 -20.18 4.20
C SER A 205 -15.40 -19.08 5.24
N GLY A 206 -15.26 -17.82 4.77
CA GLY A 206 -14.67 -16.73 5.54
C GLY A 206 -13.15 -16.84 5.65
N ALA A 207 -12.49 -15.71 5.89
CA ALA A 207 -11.06 -15.64 6.20
C ALA A 207 -10.78 -14.55 7.22
N ALA A 208 -9.61 -14.58 7.86
CA ALA A 208 -9.23 -13.52 8.78
C ALA A 208 -9.09 -12.19 8.01
N ILE A 209 -9.45 -11.07 8.65
CA ILE A 209 -9.34 -9.73 8.06
C ILE A 209 -7.90 -9.45 7.59
N ALA A 210 -6.91 -9.95 8.34
CA ALA A 210 -5.49 -9.88 7.99
C ALA A 210 -5.17 -10.50 6.63
N ASP A 211 -5.78 -11.64 6.31
CA ASP A 211 -5.53 -12.39 5.08
C ASP A 211 -6.14 -11.67 3.88
N HIS A 212 -7.36 -11.17 4.02
CA HIS A 212 -7.98 -10.28 3.03
C HIS A 212 -7.14 -9.03 2.75
N PHE A 213 -6.64 -8.39 3.81
CA PHE A 213 -5.80 -7.20 3.65
C PHE A 213 -4.45 -7.51 3.00
N SER A 214 -3.82 -8.65 3.35
CA SER A 214 -2.61 -9.15 2.70
C SER A 214 -2.83 -9.40 1.21
N ALA A 215 -3.99 -9.97 0.84
CA ALA A 215 -4.40 -10.13 -0.55
C ALA A 215 -4.51 -8.79 -1.30
N HIS A 216 -5.06 -7.74 -0.66
CA HIS A 216 -5.13 -6.40 -1.25
C HIS A 216 -3.75 -5.72 -1.32
N TRP A 217 -2.82 -6.06 -0.42
CA TRP A 217 -1.45 -5.54 -0.45
C TRP A 217 -0.71 -5.91 -1.73
N ALA A 218 -0.91 -7.13 -2.23
CA ALA A 218 -0.34 -7.55 -3.51
C ALA A 218 -0.79 -6.63 -4.66
N VAL A 219 -2.07 -6.23 -4.67
CA VAL A 219 -2.61 -5.28 -5.67
C VAL A 219 -1.98 -3.90 -5.50
N ARG A 220 -1.85 -3.39 -4.26
CA ARG A 220 -1.16 -2.11 -4.01
C ARG A 220 0.27 -2.11 -4.55
N VAL A 221 1.01 -3.19 -4.31
CA VAL A 221 2.39 -3.32 -4.79
C VAL A 221 2.46 -3.25 -6.32
N LEU A 222 1.53 -3.90 -7.03
CA LEU A 222 1.42 -3.77 -8.49
C LEU A 222 1.19 -2.32 -8.89
N LEU A 223 0.18 -1.66 -8.31
CA LEU A 223 -0.17 -0.29 -8.65
C LEU A 223 0.99 0.67 -8.36
N SER A 224 1.72 0.50 -7.26
CA SER A 224 2.90 1.31 -6.95
C SER A 224 3.97 1.17 -8.04
N LEU A 225 4.22 -0.03 -8.55
CA LEU A 225 5.17 -0.25 -9.65
C LEU A 225 4.63 0.29 -10.99
N VAL A 226 3.34 0.14 -11.26
CA VAL A 226 2.71 0.67 -12.48
C VAL A 226 2.83 2.18 -12.54
N PHE A 227 2.55 2.88 -11.44
CA PHE A 227 2.57 4.34 -11.43
C PHE A 227 3.91 4.95 -11.05
N GLY A 228 4.82 4.23 -10.39
CA GLY A 228 6.06 4.81 -9.86
C GLY A 228 5.81 5.85 -8.76
N HIS A 229 4.67 5.75 -8.08
CA HIS A 229 4.25 6.73 -7.07
C HIS A 229 3.79 6.06 -5.78
N LYS A 230 3.98 6.79 -4.67
CA LYS A 230 3.41 6.42 -3.37
C LYS A 230 1.88 6.36 -3.49
N LEU A 231 1.30 5.27 -3.00
CA LEU A 231 -0.15 5.08 -2.95
C LEU A 231 -0.63 5.00 -1.51
N ALA A 232 -1.68 5.75 -1.19
CA ALA A 232 -2.31 5.74 0.11
C ALA A 232 -3.62 4.92 0.07
N TRP A 233 -3.81 4.05 1.05
CA TRP A 233 -5.13 3.47 1.34
C TRP A 233 -6.09 4.59 1.80
N ARG A 234 -7.34 4.54 1.33
CA ARG A 234 -8.36 5.56 1.62
C ARG A 234 -9.43 5.08 2.56
N SER A 235 -9.85 3.83 2.42
CA SER A 235 -10.84 3.21 3.28
C SER A 235 -10.77 1.70 3.19
N HIS A 236 -11.30 1.06 4.24
CA HIS A 236 -11.51 -0.37 4.29
C HIS A 236 -12.90 -0.65 4.84
N LYS A 237 -13.58 -1.63 4.25
CA LYS A 237 -14.89 -2.10 4.70
C LYS A 237 -14.91 -3.61 4.72
N LEU A 238 -15.77 -4.18 5.55
CA LEU A 238 -16.11 -5.60 5.49
C LEU A 238 -17.62 -5.76 5.27
N ARG A 239 -18.03 -6.92 4.77
CA ARG A 239 -19.42 -7.32 4.70
C ARG A 239 -19.56 -8.78 5.13
N ASP A 240 -20.22 -9.00 6.27
CA ASP A 240 -20.41 -10.33 6.85
C ASP A 240 -21.67 -10.38 7.72
N ASP A 241 -22.33 -11.53 7.81
CA ASP A 241 -23.53 -11.72 8.63
C ASP A 241 -23.24 -11.62 10.14
N ALA A 242 -21.98 -11.76 10.56
CA ALA A 242 -21.56 -11.49 11.93
C ALA A 242 -21.72 -10.02 12.33
N PHE A 243 -21.76 -9.09 11.37
CA PHE A 243 -21.92 -7.64 11.59
C PHE A 243 -23.14 -7.12 10.82
N PRO A 244 -24.35 -7.41 11.31
CA PRO A 244 -25.56 -7.05 10.59
C PRO A 244 -25.92 -5.57 10.78
N LEU A 245 -26.81 -5.06 9.92
CA LEU A 245 -27.38 -3.73 10.15
C LEU A 245 -28.40 -3.79 11.29
N TRP A 246 -28.13 -3.11 12.39
CA TRP A 246 -29.03 -3.04 13.54
C TRP A 246 -30.13 -1.99 13.35
N MET A 247 -31.37 -2.40 13.53
CA MET A 247 -32.55 -1.54 13.49
C MET A 247 -32.84 -0.95 14.88
N MET A 248 -33.58 0.15 14.93
CA MET A 248 -33.93 0.84 16.19
C MET A 248 -34.78 -0.01 17.14
N ASP A 249 -35.49 -1.03 16.62
CA ASP A 249 -36.27 -1.99 17.40
C ASP A 249 -35.43 -3.16 17.93
N GLY A 250 -34.12 -3.15 17.69
CA GLY A 250 -33.19 -4.20 18.07
C GLY A 250 -33.17 -5.41 17.13
N SER A 251 -34.00 -5.41 16.07
CA SER A 251 -33.89 -6.41 15.01
C SER A 251 -32.67 -6.16 14.13
N ASP A 252 -32.22 -7.20 13.43
CA ASP A 252 -31.08 -7.11 12.52
C ASP A 252 -31.51 -7.32 11.06
N ARG A 253 -30.76 -6.74 10.13
CA ARG A 253 -30.95 -6.86 8.68
C ARG A 253 -29.67 -7.28 7.98
N GLY A 254 -29.37 -8.57 7.97
CA GLY A 254 -28.37 -9.22 7.10
C GLY A 254 -26.99 -8.55 7.04
N ALA A 255 -26.09 -9.09 6.20
CA ALA A 255 -24.80 -8.46 5.98
C ALA A 255 -24.95 -7.06 5.33
N HIS A 256 -24.20 -6.09 5.85
CA HIS A 256 -24.05 -4.76 5.27
C HIS A 256 -22.58 -4.33 5.30
N SER A 257 -22.23 -3.28 4.57
CA SER A 257 -20.86 -2.77 4.55
C SER A 257 -20.55 -1.99 5.82
N VAL A 258 -19.57 -2.46 6.58
CA VAL A 258 -19.13 -1.87 7.85
C VAL A 258 -17.73 -1.29 7.69
N GLU A 259 -17.50 -0.09 8.22
CA GLU A 259 -16.19 0.55 8.21
C GLU A 259 -15.18 -0.19 9.10
N VAL A 260 -13.97 -0.34 8.58
CA VAL A 260 -12.84 -1.01 9.26
C VAL A 260 -11.63 -0.08 9.22
N GLN A 261 -10.93 0.03 10.34
CA GLN A 261 -9.63 0.67 10.39
C GLN A 261 -8.55 -0.40 10.60
N MET A 262 -7.62 -0.48 9.66
CA MET A 262 -6.48 -1.39 9.73
C MET A 262 -5.29 -0.73 10.38
N TYR A 263 -4.60 -1.48 11.24
CA TYR A 263 -3.31 -1.06 11.77
C TYR A 263 -2.33 -0.82 10.62
N GLY A 264 -1.66 0.34 10.61
CA GLY A 264 -0.67 0.71 9.59
C GLY A 264 -1.23 1.44 8.36
N THR A 265 -2.56 1.57 8.19
CA THR A 265 -3.14 2.39 7.10
C THR A 265 -3.72 3.71 7.58
N VAL A 266 -3.89 3.88 8.90
CA VAL A 266 -4.51 5.06 9.53
C VAL A 266 -3.88 6.38 9.09
N ALA A 267 -2.55 6.48 9.11
CA ALA A 267 -1.85 7.68 8.69
C ALA A 267 -2.10 8.01 7.20
N GLN A 268 -2.32 6.99 6.37
CA GLN A 268 -2.51 7.12 4.92
C GLN A 268 -3.88 7.69 4.57
N HIS A 269 -4.91 7.44 5.38
CA HIS A 269 -6.26 7.97 5.15
C HIS A 269 -6.30 9.52 5.11
N ARG A 270 -5.27 10.17 5.67
CA ARG A 270 -5.12 11.63 5.73
C ARG A 270 -4.12 12.19 4.73
N ASP A 271 -3.39 11.36 3.99
CA ASP A 271 -2.51 11.86 2.93
C ASP A 271 -3.36 12.70 1.96
N PRO A 272 -2.86 13.84 1.45
CA PRO A 272 -3.59 14.62 0.47
C PRO A 272 -4.02 13.74 -0.71
N VAL A 273 -5.24 13.94 -1.21
CA VAL A 273 -5.68 13.28 -2.44
C VAL A 273 -4.77 13.75 -3.58
N PRO A 274 -4.13 12.83 -4.33
CA PRO A 274 -3.27 13.18 -5.45
C PRO A 274 -4.01 14.03 -6.48
N LYS A 275 -3.25 14.83 -7.24
CA LYS A 275 -3.83 15.62 -8.32
C LYS A 275 -4.27 14.68 -9.45
N GLU A 276 -5.28 15.08 -10.21
CA GLU A 276 -5.83 14.26 -11.32
C GLU A 276 -4.76 13.80 -12.32
N ASN A 277 -3.66 14.55 -12.49
CA ASN A 277 -2.60 14.22 -13.41
C ASN A 277 -1.52 13.28 -12.85
N THR A 278 -1.55 12.95 -11.55
CA THR A 278 -0.50 12.16 -10.89
C THR A 278 -0.42 10.73 -11.44
N PHE A 279 -1.55 10.10 -11.76
CA PHE A 279 -1.60 8.70 -12.17
C PHE A 279 -1.94 8.51 -13.66
N VAL A 280 -1.83 9.57 -14.47
CA VAL A 280 -2.20 9.52 -15.89
C VAL A 280 -1.27 8.62 -16.71
N PHE A 281 0.00 8.53 -16.32
CA PHE A 281 1.07 7.85 -17.06
C PHE A 281 1.54 6.57 -16.37
N GLY A 282 0.64 5.61 -16.16
CA GLY A 282 1.02 4.26 -15.71
C GLY A 282 1.68 3.42 -16.83
N LEU A 283 2.42 2.37 -16.45
CA LEU A 283 3.02 1.42 -17.39
C LEU A 283 1.99 0.76 -18.33
N PHE A 284 0.83 0.44 -17.78
CA PHE A 284 -0.33 -0.19 -18.42
C PHE A 284 -1.55 -0.02 -17.52
N ARG A 285 -2.70 -0.53 -17.96
CA ARG A 285 -3.99 -0.45 -17.28
C ARG A 285 -4.60 -1.83 -17.10
N LEU A 286 -5.75 -1.86 -16.41
CA LEU A 286 -6.46 -3.10 -16.13
C LEU A 286 -6.95 -3.79 -17.41
N ASP A 287 -7.37 -3.04 -18.43
CA ASP A 287 -7.78 -3.57 -19.74
C ASP A 287 -6.63 -4.18 -20.54
N ASP A 288 -5.40 -3.69 -20.34
CA ASP A 288 -4.21 -4.23 -21.00
C ASP A 288 -3.80 -5.63 -20.50
N ILE A 289 -4.12 -5.96 -19.24
CA ILE A 289 -3.73 -7.25 -18.62
C ILE A 289 -4.92 -8.16 -18.26
N GLY A 290 -6.11 -7.58 -18.07
CA GLY A 290 -7.35 -8.28 -17.73
C GLY A 290 -7.28 -9.12 -16.44
N ALA A 291 -8.29 -9.98 -16.29
CA ALA A 291 -8.38 -10.92 -15.17
C ALA A 291 -7.21 -11.90 -15.12
N ASP A 292 -6.72 -12.36 -16.27
CA ASP A 292 -5.62 -13.33 -16.35
C ASP A 292 -4.29 -12.73 -15.91
N GLY A 293 -4.00 -11.48 -16.29
CA GLY A 293 -2.82 -10.77 -15.81
C GLY A 293 -2.88 -10.46 -14.32
N MET A 294 -4.06 -10.11 -13.79
CA MET A 294 -4.26 -9.94 -12.36
C MET A 294 -4.06 -11.26 -11.59
N ARG A 295 -4.62 -12.38 -12.08
CA ARG A 295 -4.38 -13.71 -11.51
C ARG A 295 -2.89 -14.05 -11.49
N LYS A 296 -2.22 -13.89 -12.65
CA LYS A 296 -0.79 -14.15 -12.80
C LYS A 296 0.05 -13.31 -11.83
N TRP A 297 -0.30 -12.03 -11.66
CA TRP A 297 0.38 -11.17 -10.69
C TRP A 297 0.25 -11.69 -9.25
N ILE A 298 -0.96 -12.06 -8.82
CA ILE A 298 -1.19 -12.58 -7.46
C ILE A 298 -0.43 -13.89 -7.25
N GLU A 299 -0.42 -14.78 -8.24
CA GLU A 299 0.34 -16.03 -8.19
C GLU A 299 1.86 -15.79 -8.13
N LEU A 300 2.39 -14.85 -8.91
CA LEU A 300 3.78 -14.43 -8.80
C LEU A 300 4.08 -13.87 -7.41
N TYR A 301 3.23 -13.00 -6.88
CA TYR A 301 3.43 -12.38 -5.57
C TYR A 301 3.32 -13.37 -4.40
N ALA A 302 2.64 -14.51 -4.59
CA ALA A 302 2.60 -15.60 -3.62
C ALA A 302 3.92 -16.40 -3.54
N ASP A 303 4.77 -16.33 -4.57
CA ASP A 303 6.12 -16.89 -4.51
C ASP A 303 7.03 -16.02 -3.62
N GLU A 304 7.55 -16.60 -2.54
CA GLU A 304 8.34 -15.87 -1.55
C GLU A 304 9.65 -15.29 -2.12
N VAL A 305 10.26 -15.94 -3.13
CA VAL A 305 11.47 -15.40 -3.78
C VAL A 305 11.11 -14.17 -4.61
N PHE A 306 10.01 -14.25 -5.36
CA PHE A 306 9.52 -13.13 -6.15
C PHE A 306 9.07 -11.95 -5.28
N LYS A 307 8.28 -12.22 -4.23
CA LYS A 307 7.85 -11.23 -3.25
C LYS A 307 9.03 -10.49 -2.62
N GLN A 308 10.08 -11.23 -2.26
CA GLN A 308 11.32 -10.66 -1.74
C GLN A 308 12.08 -9.81 -2.76
N ALA A 309 11.91 -10.05 -4.06
CA ALA A 309 12.47 -9.21 -5.13
C ALA A 309 11.67 -7.93 -5.31
N VAL A 310 10.35 -8.01 -5.30
CA VAL A 310 9.45 -6.87 -5.57
C VAL A 310 9.38 -5.89 -4.39
N GLN A 311 9.25 -6.41 -3.17
CA GLN A 311 8.90 -5.58 -2.02
C GLN A 311 9.87 -4.41 -1.78
N PRO A 312 11.21 -4.57 -1.82
CA PRO A 312 12.12 -3.45 -1.62
C PRO A 312 11.91 -2.30 -2.62
N ALA A 313 11.63 -2.60 -3.90
CA ALA A 313 11.37 -1.57 -4.90
C ALA A 313 10.04 -0.85 -4.63
N ALA A 314 8.99 -1.59 -4.30
CA ALA A 314 7.70 -0.99 -3.95
C ALA A 314 7.76 -0.14 -2.68
N GLU A 315 8.56 -0.51 -1.68
CA GLU A 315 8.78 0.27 -0.46
C GLU A 315 9.57 1.56 -0.73
N VAL A 316 10.57 1.52 -1.63
CA VAL A 316 11.27 2.74 -2.09
C VAL A 316 10.30 3.72 -2.74
N ILE A 317 9.46 3.24 -3.66
CA ILE A 317 8.44 4.05 -4.33
C ILE A 317 7.42 4.61 -3.31
N ASN A 318 7.07 3.83 -2.28
CA ASN A 318 6.18 4.26 -1.21
C ASN A 318 6.85 5.12 -0.12
N GLY A 319 8.13 5.48 -0.29
CA GLY A 319 8.82 6.45 0.56
C GLY A 319 9.45 5.87 1.83
N ALA A 320 9.90 4.61 1.82
CA ALA A 320 10.55 3.96 2.96
C ALA A 320 11.81 4.68 3.48
N SER A 321 12.46 5.50 2.64
CA SER A 321 13.60 6.34 3.03
C SER A 321 13.54 7.70 2.34
N ARG A 322 14.02 8.75 3.00
CA ARG A 322 14.26 10.07 2.38
C ARG A 322 15.68 10.24 1.83
N PHE A 323 16.58 9.33 2.19
CA PHE A 323 17.99 9.33 1.75
C PHE A 323 18.18 8.42 0.53
N LEU A 324 19.05 8.83 -0.39
CA LEU A 324 19.31 8.11 -1.64
C LEU A 324 19.99 6.77 -1.41
N GLU A 325 20.87 6.67 -0.42
CA GLU A 325 21.72 5.50 -0.21
C GLU A 325 20.92 4.27 0.25
N PRO A 326 20.03 4.36 1.26
CA PRO A 326 19.14 3.26 1.58
C PRO A 326 18.20 2.90 0.43
N GLN A 327 17.74 3.88 -0.37
CA GLN A 327 16.89 3.62 -1.53
C GLN A 327 17.64 2.81 -2.59
N LEU A 328 18.84 3.22 -2.94
CA LEU A 328 19.69 2.53 -3.92
C LEU A 328 20.03 1.13 -3.44
N MET A 329 20.42 0.94 -2.18
CA MET A 329 20.68 -0.39 -1.62
C MET A 329 19.46 -1.31 -1.73
N MET A 330 18.27 -0.82 -1.41
CA MET A 330 17.03 -1.60 -1.54
C MET A 330 16.70 -1.95 -2.99
N LEU A 331 16.84 -1.00 -3.91
CA LEU A 331 16.63 -1.24 -5.35
C LEU A 331 17.66 -2.21 -5.92
N ALA A 332 18.94 -2.10 -5.57
CA ALA A 332 19.98 -3.03 -6.00
C ALA A 332 19.71 -4.46 -5.48
N ILE A 333 19.25 -4.61 -4.24
CA ILE A 333 18.81 -5.91 -3.68
C ILE A 333 17.59 -6.43 -4.44
N SER A 334 16.64 -5.57 -4.79
CA SER A 334 15.49 -5.94 -5.59
C SER A 334 15.92 -6.49 -6.97
N LEU A 335 16.80 -5.79 -7.67
CA LEU A 335 17.32 -6.24 -8.98
C LEU A 335 18.13 -7.54 -8.90
N ASP A 336 18.93 -7.71 -7.86
CA ASP A 336 19.67 -8.95 -7.60
C ASP A 336 18.72 -10.15 -7.44
N ARG A 337 17.65 -9.96 -6.66
CA ARG A 337 16.62 -10.99 -6.44
C ARG A 337 15.75 -11.24 -7.67
N PHE A 338 15.43 -10.21 -8.45
CA PHE A 338 14.74 -10.39 -9.73
C PHE A 338 15.59 -11.22 -10.69
N GLY A 339 16.87 -10.93 -10.82
CA GLY A 339 17.76 -11.71 -11.67
C GLY A 339 17.89 -13.16 -11.19
N TYR A 340 18.02 -13.38 -9.88
CA TYR A 340 18.01 -14.72 -9.29
C TYR A 340 16.72 -15.48 -9.62
N TYR A 341 15.56 -14.84 -9.43
CA TYR A 341 14.24 -15.40 -9.77
C TYR A 341 14.16 -15.77 -11.26
N ARG A 342 14.65 -14.90 -12.15
CA ARG A 342 14.64 -15.11 -13.61
C ARG A 342 15.57 -16.20 -14.11
N PHE A 343 16.70 -16.44 -13.45
CA PHE A 343 17.55 -17.58 -13.79
C PHE A 343 16.91 -18.91 -13.41
N ASN A 344 16.17 -18.94 -12.29
CA ASN A 344 15.42 -20.10 -11.80
C ASN A 344 16.21 -21.43 -11.76
N ASP A 345 17.53 -21.37 -11.55
CA ASP A 345 18.40 -22.56 -11.56
C ASP A 345 19.17 -22.74 -10.25
N LYS A 346 18.88 -21.89 -9.25
CA LYS A 346 19.47 -21.89 -7.89
C LYS A 346 21.01 -21.75 -7.87
N ARG A 347 21.64 -21.36 -8.99
CA ARG A 347 23.10 -21.17 -9.04
C ARG A 347 23.46 -19.79 -8.50
N ARG A 348 24.55 -19.75 -7.72
CA ARG A 348 25.11 -18.49 -7.24
C ARG A 348 25.76 -17.74 -8.40
N ARG A 349 25.34 -16.49 -8.60
CA ARG A 349 25.92 -15.54 -9.56
C ARG A 349 26.24 -14.23 -8.87
N SER A 350 26.96 -13.38 -9.57
CA SER A 350 27.22 -12.02 -9.09
C SER A 350 26.01 -11.11 -9.34
N MET A 351 25.86 -10.06 -8.53
CA MET A 351 24.78 -9.08 -8.67
C MET A 351 24.72 -8.46 -10.07
N ARG A 352 25.87 -8.18 -10.69
CA ARG A 352 25.92 -7.72 -12.08
C ARG A 352 25.24 -8.69 -13.06
N ASP A 353 25.41 -10.00 -12.90
CA ASP A 353 24.86 -10.99 -13.83
C ASP A 353 23.33 -11.05 -13.68
N HIS A 354 22.85 -10.89 -12.45
CA HIS A 354 21.43 -10.75 -12.14
C HIS A 354 20.85 -9.46 -12.75
N ILE A 355 21.53 -8.32 -12.63
CA ILE A 355 21.07 -7.04 -13.21
C ILE A 355 21.08 -7.09 -14.74
N VAL A 356 22.11 -7.68 -15.37
CA VAL A 356 22.12 -7.92 -16.83
C VAL A 356 20.90 -8.73 -17.25
N LYS A 357 20.55 -9.78 -16.51
CA LYS A 357 19.36 -10.60 -16.81
C LYS A 357 18.06 -9.78 -16.74
N CYS A 358 17.96 -8.85 -15.80
CA CYS A 358 16.82 -7.92 -15.69
C CYS A 358 16.74 -6.95 -16.88
N LEU A 359 17.88 -6.39 -17.31
CA LEU A 359 17.97 -5.51 -18.49
C LEU A 359 17.59 -6.23 -19.78
N GLU A 360 18.09 -7.46 -19.96
CA GLU A 360 17.76 -8.31 -21.12
C GLU A 360 16.27 -8.64 -21.17
N ALA A 361 15.69 -9.09 -20.05
CA ALA A 361 14.28 -9.45 -19.99
C ALA A 361 13.35 -8.26 -20.22
N ALA A 362 13.73 -7.08 -19.72
CA ALA A 362 12.99 -5.84 -19.94
C ALA A 362 13.28 -5.19 -21.31
N ASN A 363 14.21 -5.73 -22.10
CA ASN A 363 14.70 -5.16 -23.35
C ASN A 363 15.12 -3.68 -23.23
N LEU A 364 15.82 -3.34 -22.15
CA LEU A 364 16.31 -1.98 -21.90
C LEU A 364 17.72 -1.80 -22.43
N ASP A 365 17.97 -0.69 -23.13
CA ASP A 365 19.29 -0.32 -23.61
C ASP A 365 19.41 1.21 -23.64
N TRP A 366 20.54 1.73 -23.15
CA TRP A 366 20.82 3.17 -23.02
C TRP A 366 22.26 3.46 -23.45
N PRO A 367 22.56 3.37 -24.75
CA PRO A 367 23.93 3.54 -25.25
C PRO A 367 24.53 4.91 -24.92
N GLU A 368 23.70 5.93 -24.70
CA GLU A 368 24.09 7.26 -24.22
C GLU A 368 24.68 7.25 -22.80
N ILE A 369 24.31 6.26 -21.97
CA ILE A 369 24.87 6.06 -20.62
C ILE A 369 26.03 5.07 -20.69
N GLY A 370 25.84 3.92 -21.32
CA GLY A 370 26.84 2.86 -21.41
C GLY A 370 26.22 1.52 -21.83
N SER A 371 27.05 0.48 -21.99
CA SER A 371 26.53 -0.85 -22.32
C SER A 371 25.70 -1.44 -21.17
N ARG A 372 24.83 -2.42 -21.47
CA ARG A 372 24.09 -3.18 -20.43
C ARG A 372 25.00 -3.75 -19.35
N ILE A 373 26.18 -4.24 -19.73
CA ILE A 373 27.17 -4.80 -18.80
C ILE A 373 27.78 -3.69 -17.95
N GLY A 374 28.13 -2.56 -18.56
CA GLY A 374 28.63 -1.39 -17.86
C GLY A 374 27.65 -0.88 -16.81
N ILE A 375 26.38 -0.66 -17.20
CA ILE A 375 25.31 -0.20 -16.30
C ILE A 375 25.10 -1.19 -15.14
N ALA A 376 25.03 -2.49 -15.44
CA ALA A 376 24.87 -3.52 -14.41
C ALA A 376 26.03 -3.54 -13.41
N LYS A 377 27.27 -3.39 -13.89
CA LYS A 377 28.45 -3.28 -13.03
C LYS A 377 28.44 -1.99 -12.22
N ALA A 378 28.08 -0.86 -12.81
CA ALA A 378 28.01 0.43 -12.11
C ALA A 378 27.03 0.38 -10.93
N ILE A 379 25.80 -0.13 -11.14
CA ILE A 379 24.83 -0.33 -10.04
C ILE A 379 25.43 -1.23 -8.96
N SER A 380 26.05 -2.35 -9.35
CA SER A 380 26.67 -3.29 -8.41
C SER A 380 27.84 -2.65 -7.62
N ASN A 381 28.67 -1.85 -8.28
CA ASN A 381 29.83 -1.19 -7.68
C ASN A 381 29.36 -0.14 -6.67
N VAL A 382 28.42 0.74 -7.06
CA VAL A 382 27.86 1.75 -6.14
C VAL A 382 27.21 1.11 -4.92
N ASN A 383 26.43 0.04 -5.10
CA ASN A 383 25.89 -0.70 -3.95
C ASN A 383 26.99 -1.29 -3.06
N ASN A 384 28.12 -1.75 -3.63
CA ASN A 384 29.23 -2.28 -2.82
C ASN A 384 29.96 -1.16 -2.08
N ASP A 385 30.16 -0.01 -2.71
CA ASP A 385 30.79 1.16 -2.08
C ASP A 385 29.96 1.66 -0.89
N LEU A 386 28.63 1.65 -0.98
CA LEU A 386 27.75 1.99 0.13
C LEU A 386 27.76 0.98 1.30
N LYS A 387 28.15 -0.28 1.05
CA LYS A 387 28.18 -1.34 2.07
C LYS A 387 29.48 -1.37 2.86
N HIS A 388 30.57 -0.84 2.30
CA HIS A 388 31.92 -1.02 2.81
C HIS A 388 32.52 0.31 3.29
N PRO A 389 32.62 0.54 4.61
CA PRO A 389 33.05 1.83 5.17
C PRO A 389 34.53 2.15 4.92
N ASP A 390 35.30 1.18 4.44
CA ASP A 390 36.74 1.24 4.16
C ASP A 390 37.08 1.69 2.72
N ARG A 391 36.07 2.00 1.89
CA ARG A 391 36.26 2.49 0.53
C ARG A 391 36.71 3.95 0.53
N GLU A 392 37.80 4.25 -0.18
CA GLU A 392 38.41 5.59 -0.25
C GLU A 392 37.55 6.62 -1.00
N SER A 393 36.68 6.19 -1.92
CA SER A 393 35.80 7.07 -2.70
C SER A 393 34.33 6.77 -2.42
N TYR A 394 33.60 7.78 -1.93
CA TYR A 394 32.14 7.74 -1.80
C TYR A 394 31.49 8.24 -3.09
N PRO A 395 30.44 7.59 -3.63
CA PRO A 395 29.74 8.06 -4.81
C PRO A 395 29.18 9.46 -4.61
N ASP A 396 29.31 10.34 -5.59
CA ASP A 396 28.75 11.69 -5.52
C ASP A 396 27.22 11.69 -5.68
N ALA A 397 26.59 12.82 -5.38
CA ALA A 397 25.13 12.95 -5.37
C ALA A 397 24.49 12.70 -6.75
N ASP A 398 25.14 13.11 -7.84
CA ASP A 398 24.64 12.92 -9.20
C ASP A 398 24.65 11.43 -9.56
N VAL A 399 25.73 10.72 -9.21
CA VAL A 399 25.86 9.27 -9.39
C VAL A 399 24.78 8.54 -8.58
N LEU A 400 24.61 8.88 -7.31
CA LEU A 400 23.59 8.26 -6.45
C LEU A 400 22.18 8.46 -7.01
N ALA A 401 21.85 9.70 -7.42
CA ALA A 401 20.55 10.02 -7.99
C ALA A 401 20.30 9.27 -9.31
N GLY A 402 21.25 9.33 -10.24
CA GLY A 402 21.12 8.68 -11.54
C GLY A 402 20.99 7.15 -11.43
N VAL A 403 21.84 6.53 -10.60
CA VAL A 403 21.81 5.07 -10.39
C VAL A 403 20.54 4.63 -9.68
N LYS A 404 20.04 5.41 -8.71
CA LYS A 404 18.73 5.15 -8.07
C LYS A 404 17.63 5.17 -9.12
N GLU A 405 17.52 6.21 -9.94
CA GLU A 405 16.44 6.35 -10.92
C GLU A 405 16.49 5.24 -11.99
N LEU A 406 17.69 4.90 -12.49
CA LEU A 406 17.85 3.74 -13.38
C LEU A 406 17.41 2.44 -12.72
N ALA A 407 17.82 2.19 -11.47
CA ALA A 407 17.48 0.95 -10.78
C ALA A 407 15.95 0.83 -10.57
N GLU A 408 15.26 1.93 -10.29
CA GLU A 408 13.81 1.98 -10.21
C GLU A 408 13.14 1.69 -11.56
N VAL A 409 13.61 2.33 -12.64
CA VAL A 409 13.14 2.08 -14.00
C VAL A 409 13.30 0.62 -14.39
N ILE A 410 14.46 0.02 -14.12
CA ILE A 410 14.73 -1.40 -14.43
C ILE A 410 13.77 -2.29 -13.63
N ALA A 411 13.56 -2.02 -12.34
CA ALA A 411 12.66 -2.81 -11.49
C ALA A 411 11.21 -2.75 -11.98
N ARG A 412 10.73 -1.55 -12.34
CA ARG A 412 9.37 -1.35 -12.88
C ARG A 412 9.18 -2.02 -14.24
N ALA A 413 10.18 -1.93 -15.12
CA ALA A 413 10.13 -2.54 -16.44
C ALA A 413 10.03 -4.08 -16.43
N GLN A 414 10.34 -4.73 -15.30
CA GLN A 414 10.18 -6.18 -15.18
C GLN A 414 8.72 -6.62 -15.39
N LEU A 415 7.75 -5.75 -15.08
CA LEU A 415 6.32 -6.06 -15.19
C LEU A 415 5.89 -6.38 -16.63
N PHE A 416 6.49 -5.75 -17.64
CA PHE A 416 6.09 -5.98 -19.05
C PHE A 416 6.24 -7.45 -19.45
N ASP A 417 7.42 -8.02 -19.20
CA ASP A 417 7.71 -9.42 -19.50
C ASP A 417 6.97 -10.38 -18.54
N LEU A 418 6.97 -10.07 -17.24
CA LEU A 418 6.35 -10.93 -16.24
C LEU A 418 4.84 -11.05 -16.40
N LEU A 419 4.15 -10.01 -16.86
CA LEU A 419 2.71 -10.03 -17.07
C LEU A 419 2.32 -10.26 -18.53
N GLY A 420 3.28 -10.31 -19.45
CA GLY A 420 3.01 -10.49 -20.88
C GLY A 420 2.28 -9.29 -21.50
N VAL A 421 2.59 -8.09 -21.04
CA VAL A 421 2.01 -6.84 -21.54
C VAL A 421 2.49 -6.58 -22.96
N ASP A 422 1.64 -5.97 -23.79
CA ASP A 422 1.96 -5.62 -25.19
C ASP A 422 3.28 -4.84 -25.29
N ASP A 423 4.15 -5.27 -26.20
CA ASP A 423 5.44 -4.63 -26.47
C ASP A 423 5.30 -3.15 -26.83
N LYS A 424 4.17 -2.74 -27.41
CA LYS A 424 3.89 -1.34 -27.73
C LYS A 424 3.86 -0.45 -26.49
N LEU A 425 3.31 -0.95 -25.37
CA LEU A 425 3.31 -0.23 -24.09
C LEU A 425 4.70 -0.19 -23.49
N ARG A 426 5.47 -1.28 -23.62
CA ARG A 426 6.89 -1.30 -23.23
C ARG A 426 7.68 -0.23 -23.98
N GLN A 427 7.53 -0.13 -25.30
CA GLN A 427 8.18 0.89 -26.12
C GLN A 427 7.76 2.33 -25.75
N GLN A 428 6.49 2.53 -25.39
CA GLN A 428 6.03 3.83 -24.88
C GLN A 428 6.67 4.17 -23.54
N PHE A 429 6.83 3.20 -22.64
CA PHE A 429 7.52 3.40 -21.37
C PHE A 429 9.01 3.71 -21.55
N THR A 430 9.72 2.96 -22.41
CA THR A 430 11.16 3.18 -22.65
C THR A 430 11.47 4.56 -23.24
N THR A 431 10.48 5.16 -23.91
CA THR A 431 10.57 6.54 -24.43
C THR A 431 9.81 7.54 -23.58
N GLY A 432 9.27 7.14 -22.42
CA GLY A 432 8.43 7.94 -21.54
C GLY A 432 9.21 8.86 -20.60
N ASN A 433 8.48 9.65 -19.82
CA ASN A 433 9.08 10.67 -18.94
C ASN A 433 9.97 10.06 -17.86
N ASP A 434 9.60 8.92 -17.27
CA ASP A 434 10.39 8.30 -16.20
C ASP A 434 11.78 7.91 -16.69
N VAL A 435 11.85 7.30 -17.87
CA VAL A 435 13.13 6.90 -18.48
C VAL A 435 13.91 8.12 -18.93
N ARG A 436 13.26 9.11 -19.55
CA ARG A 436 13.93 10.36 -19.93
C ARG A 436 14.47 11.13 -18.72
N ASN A 437 13.76 11.11 -17.60
CA ASN A 437 14.23 11.75 -16.37
C ASN A 437 15.45 11.02 -15.80
N ALA A 438 15.42 9.68 -15.78
CA ALA A 438 16.57 8.87 -15.36
C ALA A 438 17.79 9.12 -16.24
N VAL A 439 17.64 9.08 -17.58
CA VAL A 439 18.71 9.36 -18.54
C VAL A 439 19.17 10.82 -18.45
N GLY A 440 18.25 11.76 -18.30
CA GLY A 440 18.53 13.19 -18.21
C GLY A 440 19.45 13.56 -17.05
N ILE A 441 19.42 12.81 -15.93
CA ILE A 441 20.37 13.01 -14.83
C ILE A 441 21.81 12.75 -15.30
N PHE A 442 22.04 11.68 -16.06
CA PHE A 442 23.36 11.36 -16.63
C PHE A 442 23.78 12.41 -17.65
N GLU A 443 22.88 12.83 -18.53
CA GLU A 443 23.16 13.87 -19.52
C GLU A 443 23.53 15.21 -18.86
N HIS A 444 22.75 15.65 -17.88
CA HIS A 444 22.99 16.90 -17.15
C HIS A 444 24.30 16.88 -16.36
N ALA A 445 24.61 15.75 -15.71
CA ALA A 445 25.85 15.56 -14.96
C ALA A 445 27.06 15.21 -15.87
N LYS A 446 26.82 15.01 -17.17
CA LYS A 446 27.79 14.55 -18.18
C LYS A 446 28.45 13.23 -17.79
N LEU A 447 27.68 12.34 -17.20
CA LEU A 447 28.12 11.03 -16.72
C LEU A 447 27.91 9.98 -17.81
N THR A 448 28.96 9.20 -18.06
CA THR A 448 28.90 7.96 -18.85
C THR A 448 29.51 6.83 -18.04
N VAL A 449 29.22 5.59 -18.43
CA VAL A 449 29.61 4.38 -17.72
C VAL A 449 30.41 3.49 -18.67
N THR A 450 31.62 3.10 -18.25
CA THR A 450 32.47 2.16 -18.99
C THR A 450 31.96 0.71 -18.86
N ASP A 451 32.48 -0.20 -19.68
CA ASP A 451 32.17 -1.64 -19.57
C ASP A 451 32.67 -2.27 -18.27
N GLU A 452 33.56 -1.58 -17.55
CA GLU A 452 34.07 -1.92 -16.22
C GLU A 452 33.13 -1.45 -15.10
N GLY A 453 32.15 -0.60 -15.43
CA GLY A 453 31.21 0.00 -14.47
C GLY A 453 31.78 1.22 -13.74
N GLU A 454 32.73 1.92 -14.37
CA GLU A 454 33.32 3.16 -13.85
C GLU A 454 32.61 4.37 -14.44
N PHE A 455 32.41 5.42 -13.64
CA PHE A 455 31.79 6.67 -14.09
C PHE A 455 32.85 7.62 -14.67
N VAL A 456 32.60 8.11 -15.89
CA VAL A 456 33.45 9.09 -16.57
C VAL A 456 32.65 10.38 -16.77
N ARG A 457 33.19 11.51 -16.28
CA ARG A 457 32.63 12.84 -16.51
C ARG A 457 33.26 13.48 -17.75
N GLY A 458 32.43 13.95 -18.68
CA GLY A 458 32.92 14.68 -19.85
C GLY A 458 33.54 16.03 -19.50
N THR A 459 34.81 16.26 -19.85
CA THR A 459 35.48 17.56 -19.72
C THR A 459 35.02 18.52 -20.82
N GLN A 460 34.64 19.76 -20.46
CA GLN A 460 34.51 20.83 -21.45
C GLN A 460 35.91 21.25 -21.93
N GLY A 461 36.19 21.03 -23.20
CA GLY A 461 37.08 21.93 -23.92
C GLY A 461 36.38 23.28 -24.03
N ILE A 462 36.81 24.26 -23.23
CA ILE A 462 36.64 25.67 -23.61
C ILE A 462 37.47 25.81 -24.90
N PRO A 463 36.91 26.30 -26.02
CA PRO A 463 37.74 26.60 -27.17
C PRO A 463 38.74 27.67 -26.73
N GLU A 464 40.03 27.35 -26.76
CA GLU A 464 41.09 28.35 -26.74
C GLU A 464 40.76 29.35 -27.85
N VAL A 465 40.29 30.53 -27.46
CA VAL A 465 40.33 31.70 -28.33
C VAL A 465 41.81 31.97 -28.52
N ALA A 466 42.34 31.54 -29.67
CA ALA A 466 43.64 31.97 -30.15
C ALA A 466 43.62 33.50 -30.22
N THR A 467 44.16 34.16 -29.21
CA THR A 467 44.61 35.54 -29.33
C THR A 467 45.85 35.52 -30.22
N GLU A 468 45.63 35.62 -31.54
CA GLU A 468 46.66 36.08 -32.45
C GLU A 468 47.03 37.51 -32.04
N GLY A 469 48.29 37.68 -31.67
CA GLY A 469 48.88 38.97 -31.37
C GLY A 469 48.94 39.81 -32.64
N ASN A 470 48.38 41.02 -32.58
CA ASN A 470 48.79 42.10 -33.47
C ASN A 470 49.91 42.88 -32.79
N GLN A 471 51.13 42.66 -33.29
CA GLN A 471 52.17 43.68 -33.34
C GLN A 471 51.98 44.45 -34.66
N GLU A 472 51.58 45.72 -34.55
CA GLU A 472 52.24 46.90 -35.15
C GLU A 472 51.55 48.19 -34.68
#